data_AF-A0AAN7DNZ2-F1
#
_entry.id   AF-A0AAN7DNZ2-F1
#
_cell.length_a   1.000
_cell.length_b   1.000
_cell.length_c   1.000
_cell.angle_alpha   90.00
_cell.angle_beta   90.00
_cell.angle_gamma   90.00
#
_symmetry.space_group_name_H-M   'P 1'
#
loop_
_entity.id
_entity.type
_entity.pdbx_description
1 polymer ?
#
loop_
_entity_poly.entity_id
_entity_poly.type
_entity_poly.pdbx_seq_one_letter_code
_entity_poly.pdbx_strand_id
1 'polypeptide(L)'
;MTVEYITLQNSGDKMPLIGFGCWKVDPKDAPETIFNAIKVGYRLIDSASNYKNEVAIGKGINMAINDGLLKREDIFVTTKLWSTYHKKEHVCLALEQQLKQLGLDYVDMFLVHFPLPLKYVPIEQKYPPGWYQPGDDKD
;
A
#
# COMPACT_ATOMS: atom_id res chain seq x y z
N MET A 1 7.26 22.22 7.58
CA MET A 1 5.79 22.31 7.60
C MET A 1 5.29 21.55 8.81
N THR A 2 4.32 22.10 9.52
CA THR A 2 3.62 21.37 10.59
C THR A 2 2.70 20.33 9.96
N VAL A 3 2.85 19.07 10.37
CA VAL A 3 1.93 18.00 9.95
C VAL A 3 0.73 18.03 10.89
N GLU A 4 -0.47 18.17 10.33
CA GLU A 4 -1.71 18.03 11.07
C GLU A 4 -2.16 16.58 11.07
N TYR A 5 -2.77 16.13 12.16
CA TYR A 5 -3.17 14.75 12.37
C TYR A 5 -4.64 14.66 12.80
N ILE A 6 -5.29 13.58 12.41
CA ILE A 6 -6.52 13.09 13.02
C ILE A 6 -6.21 11.85 13.89
N THR A 7 -6.83 11.76 15.06
CA THR A 7 -6.73 10.57 15.92
C THR A 7 -7.80 9.56 15.52
N LEU A 8 -7.39 8.34 15.17
CA LEU A 8 -8.30 7.25 14.87
C LEU A 8 -8.97 6.77 16.14
N GLN A 9 -10.31 6.77 16.18
CA GLN A 9 -11.06 6.55 17.42
C GLN A 9 -10.83 5.18 18.04
N ASN A 10 -10.69 4.13 17.22
CA ASN A 10 -10.62 2.76 17.72
C ASN A 10 -9.20 2.34 18.13
N SER A 11 -8.16 2.84 17.45
CA SER A 11 -6.77 2.46 17.73
C SER A 11 -6.00 3.51 18.54
N GLY A 12 -6.44 4.77 18.52
CA GLY A 12 -5.71 5.91 19.11
C GLY A 12 -4.55 6.40 18.25
N ASP A 13 -4.30 5.81 17.09
CA ASP A 13 -3.20 6.19 16.21
C ASP A 13 -3.41 7.58 15.61
N LYS A 14 -2.31 8.30 15.39
CA LYS A 14 -2.31 9.61 14.73
C LYS A 14 -2.09 9.43 13.23
N MET A 15 -3.15 9.59 12.45
CA MET A 15 -3.07 9.57 10.99
C MET A 15 -2.87 11.00 10.45
N PRO A 16 -1.87 11.27 9.60
CA PRO A 16 -1.72 12.57 8.97
C PRO A 16 -2.99 12.96 8.19
N LEU A 17 -3.44 14.20 8.34
CA LEU A 17 -4.65 14.71 7.69
C LEU A 17 -4.49 14.79 6.16
N ILE A 18 -3.27 15.01 5.69
CA ILE A 18 -2.91 15.10 4.28
C ILE A 18 -1.95 13.95 3.94
N GLY A 19 -2.25 13.25 2.85
CA GLY A 19 -1.44 12.14 2.34
C GLY A 19 -1.26 12.16 0.83
N PHE A 20 -0.34 11.32 0.36
CA PHE A 20 -0.01 11.15 -1.05
C PHE A 20 -0.69 9.90 -1.62
N GLY A 21 -1.53 10.08 -2.64
CA GLY A 21 -2.24 8.98 -3.32
C GLY A 21 -1.39 8.33 -4.41
N CYS A 22 -1.24 7.00 -4.36
CA CYS A 22 -0.36 6.27 -5.27
C CYS A 22 -1.05 5.62 -6.48
N TRP A 23 -2.38 5.77 -6.62
CA TRP A 23 -3.07 5.21 -7.79
C TRP A 23 -2.64 5.90 -9.08
N LYS A 24 -2.26 5.10 -10.08
CA LYS A 24 -1.76 5.53 -11.40
C LYS A 24 -0.41 6.27 -11.39
N VAL A 25 0.33 6.22 -10.30
CA VAL A 25 1.75 6.56 -10.31
C VAL A 25 2.48 5.43 -11.04
N ASP A 26 3.16 5.75 -12.13
CA ASP A 26 3.91 4.78 -12.93
C ASP A 26 4.97 4.08 -12.04
N PRO A 27 5.03 2.74 -11.99
CA PRO A 27 6.03 2.03 -11.20
C PRO A 27 7.48 2.47 -11.47
N LYS A 28 7.80 2.99 -12.66
CA LYS A 28 9.15 3.48 -12.98
C LYS A 28 9.48 4.79 -12.25
N ASP A 29 8.48 5.65 -12.05
CA ASP A 29 8.62 6.99 -11.47
C ASP A 29 8.32 6.97 -9.96
N ALA A 30 7.61 5.95 -9.49
CA ALA A 30 7.16 5.81 -8.11
C ALA A 30 8.28 5.92 -7.06
N PRO A 31 9.48 5.31 -7.20
CA PRO A 31 10.50 5.39 -6.15
C PRO A 31 10.93 6.84 -5.89
N GLU A 32 11.24 7.58 -6.96
CA GLU A 32 11.65 8.99 -6.86
C GLU A 32 10.48 9.89 -6.46
N THR A 33 9.27 9.62 -6.96
CA THR A 33 8.06 10.36 -6.59
C THR A 33 7.78 10.26 -5.09
N ILE A 34 7.85 9.06 -4.51
CA ILE A 34 7.60 8.83 -3.09
C ILE A 34 8.72 9.42 -2.23
N PHE A 35 9.98 9.24 -2.64
CA PHE A 35 11.11 9.87 -1.96
C PHE A 35 10.94 11.40 -1.90
N ASN A 36 10.60 12.03 -3.04
CA ASN A 36 10.39 13.46 -3.11
C ASN A 36 9.16 13.92 -2.32
N ALA A 37 8.06 13.17 -2.34
CA ALA A 37 6.89 13.44 -1.51
C ALA A 37 7.27 13.49 -0.02
N ILE A 38 8.06 12.51 0.45
CA ILE A 38 8.57 12.48 1.82
C ILE A 38 9.50 13.67 2.10
N LYS A 39 10.41 13.98 1.18
CA LYS A 39 11.36 15.10 1.28
C LYS A 39 10.64 16.44 1.40
N VAL A 40 9.54 16.63 0.67
CA VAL A 40 8.72 17.85 0.78
C VAL A 40 7.75 17.82 1.96
N GLY A 41 7.70 16.75 2.75
CA GLY A 41 7.01 16.74 4.04
C GLY A 41 5.76 15.86 4.14
N TYR A 42 5.41 15.09 3.10
CA TYR A 42 4.35 14.09 3.24
C TYR A 42 4.74 13.02 4.27
N ARG A 43 3.78 12.63 5.10
CA ARG A 43 3.94 11.56 6.10
C ARG A 43 2.83 10.51 6.03
N LEU A 44 1.94 10.58 5.04
CA LEU A 44 0.97 9.52 4.75
C LEU A 44 1.13 9.09 3.30
N ILE A 45 1.26 7.78 3.07
CA ILE A 45 1.29 7.15 1.74
C ILE A 45 0.08 6.23 1.60
N ASP A 46 -0.78 6.53 0.63
CA ASP A 46 -1.95 5.71 0.29
C ASP A 46 -1.63 4.78 -0.90
N SER A 47 -1.49 3.49 -0.61
CA SER A 47 -1.17 2.44 -1.58
C SER A 47 -2.29 1.40 -1.68
N ALA A 48 -2.15 0.43 -2.59
CA ALA A 48 -2.99 -0.75 -2.67
C ALA A 48 -2.29 -1.80 -3.55
N SER A 49 -2.46 -3.08 -3.25
CA SER A 49 -2.00 -4.18 -4.12
C SER A 49 -2.41 -3.98 -5.59
N ASN A 50 -3.67 -3.59 -5.83
CA ASN A 50 -4.19 -3.40 -7.18
C ASN A 50 -3.57 -2.22 -7.96
N TYR A 51 -2.79 -1.34 -7.33
CA TYR A 51 -2.11 -0.24 -8.02
C TYR A 51 -0.84 -0.68 -8.75
N LYS A 52 -0.39 -1.93 -8.55
CA LYS A 52 0.73 -2.57 -9.28
C LYS A 52 2.08 -1.86 -9.09
N ASN A 53 2.23 -1.07 -8.04
CA ASN A 53 3.41 -0.26 -7.79
C ASN A 53 3.95 -0.36 -6.34
N GLU A 54 3.46 -1.30 -5.52
CA GLU A 54 3.91 -1.44 -4.12
C GLU A 54 5.42 -1.69 -3.96
N VAL A 55 6.06 -2.48 -4.85
CA VAL A 55 7.54 -2.60 -4.87
C VAL A 55 8.22 -1.25 -5.01
N ALA A 56 7.72 -0.44 -5.94
CA ALA A 56 8.32 0.83 -6.27
C ALA A 56 8.07 1.88 -5.19
N ILE A 57 6.87 1.87 -4.58
CA ILE A 57 6.54 2.67 -3.39
C ILE A 57 7.46 2.30 -2.23
N GLY A 58 7.59 1.00 -1.94
CA GLY A 58 8.47 0.47 -0.90
C GLY A 58 9.92 0.91 -1.06
N LYS A 59 10.44 0.91 -2.29
CA LYS A 59 11.77 1.45 -2.60
C LYS A 59 11.89 2.93 -2.24
N GLY A 60 10.92 3.76 -2.62
CA GLY A 60 10.93 5.20 -2.30
C GLY A 60 10.88 5.49 -0.80
N ILE A 61 10.08 4.73 -0.04
CA ILE A 61 10.04 4.82 1.44
C ILE A 61 11.40 4.45 2.03
N ASN A 62 11.97 3.31 1.61
CA ASN A 62 13.27 2.85 2.09
C ASN A 62 14.41 3.79 1.72
N MET A 63 14.37 4.43 0.54
CA MET A 63 15.32 5.49 0.17
C MET A 63 15.27 6.64 1.18
N ALA A 64 14.07 7.10 1.57
CA ALA A 64 13.94 8.20 2.52
C ALA A 64 14.37 7.83 3.94
N ILE A 65 14.13 6.58 4.36
CA ILE A 65 14.64 6.05 5.63
C ILE A 65 16.17 5.99 5.62
N ASN A 66 16.76 5.44 4.54
CA ASN A 66 18.21 5.30 4.41
C ASN A 66 18.94 6.65 4.29
N ASP A 67 18.29 7.66 3.70
CA ASP A 67 18.79 9.05 3.62
C ASP A 67 18.58 9.83 4.95
N GLY A 68 17.93 9.22 5.95
CA GLY A 68 17.70 9.83 7.26
C GLY A 68 16.61 10.90 7.29
N LEU A 69 15.74 10.96 6.27
CA LEU A 69 14.65 11.95 6.19
C LEU A 69 13.51 11.67 7.17
N LEU A 70 13.33 10.40 7.54
CA LEU A 70 12.38 9.93 8.54
C LEU A 70 12.75 8.52 9.03
N LYS A 71 12.15 8.09 10.14
CA LYS A 71 12.14 6.68 10.57
C LYS A 71 10.85 6.00 10.13
N ARG A 72 10.80 4.67 10.20
CA ARG A 72 9.59 3.92 9.80
C ARG A 72 8.36 4.38 10.59
N GLU A 73 8.49 4.62 11.90
CA GLU A 73 7.41 5.08 12.77
C GLU A 73 6.93 6.52 12.49
N ASP A 74 7.65 7.30 11.68
CA ASP A 74 7.27 8.68 11.33
C ASP A 74 6.35 8.74 10.10
N ILE A 75 6.17 7.63 9.35
CA ILE A 75 5.36 7.57 8.14
C ILE A 75 4.17 6.63 8.30
N PHE A 76 2.99 7.11 7.94
CA PHE A 76 1.74 6.35 7.96
C PHE A 76 1.50 5.71 6.59
N VAL A 77 1.58 4.39 6.50
CA VAL A 77 1.41 3.64 5.24
C VAL A 77 0.06 2.93 5.27
N THR A 78 -0.79 3.28 4.30
CA THR A 78 -2.06 2.59 4.03
C THR A 78 -1.91 1.62 2.88
N THR A 79 -2.45 0.42 3.01
CA THR A 79 -2.72 -0.44 1.85
C THR A 79 -4.09 -1.11 1.91
N LYS A 80 -4.48 -1.79 0.83
CA LYS A 80 -5.86 -2.26 0.62
C LYS A 80 -5.89 -3.71 0.15
N LEU A 81 -6.71 -4.51 0.83
CA LEU A 81 -7.06 -5.89 0.50
C LEU A 81 -7.91 -5.89 -0.77
N TRP A 82 -7.41 -6.53 -1.83
CA TRP A 82 -8.17 -6.67 -3.06
C TRP A 82 -9.29 -7.71 -2.95
N SER A 83 -10.34 -7.50 -3.75
CA SER A 83 -11.59 -8.26 -3.77
C SER A 83 -11.46 -9.78 -3.88
N THR A 84 -10.38 -10.29 -4.48
CA THR A 84 -10.13 -11.74 -4.63
C THR A 84 -9.69 -12.43 -3.33
N TYR A 85 -9.37 -11.66 -2.28
CA TYR A 85 -8.77 -12.17 -1.03
C TYR A 85 -9.68 -12.00 0.20
N HIS A 86 -10.98 -11.78 0.00
CA HIS A 86 -11.93 -11.52 1.09
C HIS A 86 -12.24 -12.75 1.97
N LYS A 87 -11.99 -13.97 1.47
CA LYS A 87 -12.15 -15.16 2.32
C LYS A 87 -11.13 -15.10 3.45
N LYS A 88 -11.58 -15.38 4.69
CA LYS A 88 -10.77 -15.30 5.92
C LYS A 88 -9.38 -15.95 5.78
N GLU A 89 -9.32 -17.12 5.16
CA GLU A 89 -8.08 -17.89 4.96
C GLU A 89 -7.07 -17.24 4.01
N HIS A 90 -7.48 -16.27 3.19
CA HIS A 90 -6.61 -15.57 2.24
C HIS A 90 -6.21 -14.17 2.69
N VAL A 91 -6.80 -13.63 3.77
CA VAL A 91 -6.54 -12.26 4.22
C VAL A 91 -5.09 -12.09 4.68
N CYS A 92 -4.62 -12.99 5.57
CA CYS A 92 -3.24 -12.93 6.08
C CYS A 92 -2.23 -13.13 4.94
N LEU A 93 -2.48 -14.10 4.05
CA LEU A 93 -1.65 -14.35 2.87
C LEU A 93 -1.50 -13.09 1.99
N ALA A 94 -2.60 -12.38 1.74
CA ALA A 94 -2.57 -11.15 0.95
C ALA A 94 -1.77 -10.04 1.66
N LEU A 95 -1.96 -9.87 2.97
CA LEU A 95 -1.21 -8.88 3.75
C LEU A 95 0.29 -9.18 3.76
N GLU A 96 0.69 -10.43 4.01
CA GLU A 96 2.09 -10.86 3.98
C GLU A 96 2.75 -10.58 2.63
N GLN A 97 2.04 -10.86 1.54
CA GLN A 97 2.52 -10.53 0.20
C GLN A 97 2.69 -9.01 0.01
N GLN A 98 1.76 -8.19 0.50
CA GLN A 98 1.85 -6.73 0.40
C GLN A 98 2.99 -6.16 1.24
N LEU A 99 3.20 -6.67 2.46
CA LEU A 99 4.34 -6.33 3.31
C LEU A 99 5.67 -6.66 2.62
N LYS A 100 5.76 -7.84 1.98
CA LYS A 100 6.91 -8.24 1.18
C LYS A 100 7.15 -7.30 -0.01
N GLN A 101 6.09 -6.90 -0.73
CA GLN A 101 6.19 -5.99 -1.87
C GLN A 101 6.65 -4.60 -1.42
N LEU A 102 6.06 -4.06 -0.35
CA LEU A 102 6.44 -2.78 0.23
C LEU A 102 7.82 -2.82 0.91
N GLY A 103 8.32 -3.99 1.28
CA GLY A 103 9.54 -4.15 2.05
C GLY A 103 9.41 -3.54 3.45
N LEU A 104 8.28 -3.78 4.11
CA LEU A 104 7.93 -3.26 5.44
C LEU A 104 7.49 -4.40 6.36
N ASP A 105 7.74 -4.25 7.67
CA ASP A 105 7.30 -5.23 8.68
C ASP A 105 5.82 -5.05 9.08
N TYR A 106 5.29 -3.84 8.91
CA TYR A 106 3.90 -3.51 9.18
C TYR A 106 3.39 -2.39 8.26
N VAL A 107 2.06 -2.27 8.17
CA VAL A 107 1.35 -1.11 7.63
C VAL A 107 0.48 -0.52 8.72
N ASP A 108 0.26 0.79 8.68
CA ASP A 108 -0.47 1.55 9.69
C ASP A 108 -1.98 1.40 9.50
N MET A 109 -2.43 1.16 8.26
CA MET A 109 -3.83 0.91 7.95
C MET A 109 -4.00 -0.10 6.82
N PHE A 110 -4.85 -1.09 7.05
CA PHE A 110 -5.22 -2.09 6.04
C PHE A 110 -6.73 -2.09 5.82
N LEU A 111 -7.16 -1.74 4.60
CA LEU A 111 -8.57 -1.53 4.28
C LEU A 111 -9.11 -2.63 3.36
N VAL A 112 -10.38 -2.99 3.52
CA VAL A 112 -11.13 -3.68 2.45
C VAL A 112 -11.32 -2.69 1.31
N HIS A 113 -10.76 -2.96 0.13
CA HIS A 113 -10.74 -1.98 -0.97
C HIS A 113 -12.15 -1.71 -1.51
N PHE A 114 -12.95 -2.76 -1.68
CA PHE A 114 -14.33 -2.69 -2.13
C PHE A 114 -15.18 -3.70 -1.37
N PRO A 115 -16.45 -3.44 -1.06
CA PRO A 115 -17.38 -4.44 -0.52
C PRO A 115 -17.88 -5.41 -1.59
N LEU A 116 -16.97 -5.94 -2.42
CA LEU A 116 -17.26 -6.79 -3.57
C LEU A 116 -16.31 -8.00 -3.53
N PRO A 117 -16.76 -9.19 -3.10
CA PRO A 117 -15.92 -10.38 -3.15
C PRO A 117 -15.85 -10.93 -4.58
N LEU A 118 -14.64 -11.18 -5.07
CA LEU A 118 -14.37 -11.86 -6.35
C LEU A 118 -13.87 -13.29 -6.08
N LYS A 119 -13.88 -14.13 -7.12
CA LYS A 119 -13.29 -15.48 -7.06
C LYS A 119 -11.80 -15.37 -6.69
N TYR A 120 -11.36 -16.23 -5.78
CA TYR A 120 -9.95 -16.27 -5.38
C TYR A 120 -9.02 -16.58 -6.56
N VAL A 121 -7.88 -15.91 -6.59
CA VAL A 121 -6.81 -16.11 -7.56
C VAL A 121 -5.51 -16.31 -6.77
N PRO A 122 -4.87 -17.49 -6.87
CA PRO A 122 -3.58 -17.75 -6.25
C PRO A 122 -2.53 -16.70 -6.66
N ILE A 123 -1.69 -16.28 -5.70
CA ILE A 123 -0.69 -15.21 -5.92
C ILE A 123 0.30 -15.63 -7.02
N GLU A 124 0.72 -16.89 -6.95
CA GLU A 124 1.58 -17.61 -7.89
C GLU A 124 0.98 -17.75 -9.29
N GLN A 125 -0.36 -17.66 -9.41
CA GLN A 125 -1.02 -17.63 -10.71
C GLN A 125 -1.04 -16.21 -11.29
N LYS A 126 -1.41 -15.20 -10.50
CA LYS A 126 -1.45 -13.79 -10.94
C LYS A 126 -1.49 -12.84 -9.76
N TYR A 127 -0.55 -11.89 -9.70
CA TYR A 127 -0.54 -10.86 -8.66
C TYR A 127 -0.08 -9.48 -9.17
N PRO A 128 -0.80 -8.38 -8.85
CA PRO A 128 -2.17 -8.40 -8.36
C PRO A 128 -3.13 -8.92 -9.44
N PRO A 129 -4.22 -9.60 -9.08
CA PRO A 129 -5.11 -10.21 -10.07
C PRO A 129 -5.95 -9.15 -10.80
N GLY A 130 -6.20 -7.99 -10.19
CA GLY A 130 -7.09 -6.98 -10.74
C GLY A 130 -8.48 -7.55 -10.99
N TRP A 131 -9.05 -7.24 -12.15
CA TRP A 131 -10.37 -7.75 -12.55
C TRP A 131 -10.33 -9.13 -13.22
N TYR A 132 -9.19 -9.83 -13.17
CA TYR A 132 -9.04 -11.16 -13.73
C TYR A 132 -10.05 -12.15 -13.12
N GLN A 133 -10.69 -12.93 -13.99
CA GLN A 133 -11.47 -14.10 -13.59
C GLN A 133 -10.78 -15.38 -14.10
N PRO A 134 -10.55 -16.40 -13.25
CA PRO A 134 -9.99 -17.67 -13.70
C PRO A 134 -10.86 -18.31 -14.79
N GLY A 135 -10.30 -18.44 -16.00
CA GLY A 135 -10.98 -18.93 -17.21
C GLY A 135 -11.25 -17.85 -18.27
N ASP A 136 -11.00 -16.56 -17.98
CA ASP A 136 -10.97 -15.51 -19.00
C ASP A 136 -9.57 -15.44 -19.64
N ASP A 137 -9.36 -16.23 -20.69
CA ASP A 137 -8.14 -16.20 -21.53
C ASP A 137 -8.20 -15.05 -22.55
N LYS A 138 -8.47 -13.83 -22.07
CA LYS A 138 -8.33 -12.63 -22.90
C LYS A 138 -7.04 -11.93 -22.51
N ASP A 139 -6.01 -12.23 -23.30
CA ASP A 139 -4.75 -11.50 -23.38
C ASP A 139 -4.96 -10.00 -23.66
#